data_AF-A0A7Y3F4C7-F1
#
_entry.id   AF-A0A7Y3F4C7-F1
#
_cell.length_a   1.000
_cell.length_b   1.000
_cell.length_c   1.000
_cell.angle_alpha   90.00
_cell.angle_beta   90.00
_cell.angle_gamma   90.00
#
_symmetry.space_group_name_H-M   'P 1'
#
loop_
_entity.id
_entity.type
_entity.pdbx_description
1 polymer ?
#
loop_
_entity_poly.entity_id
_entity_poly.type
_entity_poly.pdbx_seq_one_letter_code
_entity_poly.pdbx_strand_id
1 'polypeptide(L)'
;MEENQPKTGKYSLNFGLILGVISVVFAIMLYSMDAHTSQDPSNTVISVVIMVGVIIWGIISYRKANEGFLTLGEALKLGAGIAVVAGIIGVLYTILLANVLDPEFAVKIAENQKAAGEAAGVMSTEQLQQQYDGTVNYFWISYPIILIFNIIAGLVIGLIGGLILKKEKPNY
;
A
#
# COMPACT_ATOMS: atom_id res chain seq x y z
N MET A 1 25.42 -16.88 24.15
CA MET A 1 25.90 -16.85 22.75
C MET A 1 25.02 -15.85 22.02
N GLU A 2 25.57 -14.74 21.55
CA GLU A 2 24.82 -13.74 20.78
C GLU A 2 24.56 -14.30 19.38
N GLU A 3 23.61 -15.22 19.29
CA GLU A 3 23.26 -15.87 18.03
C GLU A 3 22.57 -14.85 17.12
N ASN A 4 23.11 -14.70 15.91
CA ASN A 4 22.74 -13.70 14.91
C ASN A 4 21.22 -13.65 14.66
N GLN A 5 20.51 -12.83 15.43
CA GLN A 5 19.08 -12.63 15.24
C GLN A 5 18.82 -12.11 13.82
N PRO A 6 17.82 -12.65 13.09
CA PRO A 6 17.49 -12.15 11.77
C PRO A 6 17.18 -10.65 11.84
N LYS A 7 17.65 -9.89 10.86
CA LYS A 7 17.43 -8.45 10.81
C LYS A 7 16.07 -8.15 10.18
N THR A 8 15.17 -7.52 10.93
CA THR A 8 13.85 -7.08 10.44
C THR A 8 13.96 -6.30 9.13
N GLY A 9 14.91 -5.36 9.03
CA GLY A 9 15.12 -4.56 7.82
C GLY A 9 15.40 -5.36 6.54
N LYS A 10 16.11 -6.50 6.63
CA LYS A 10 16.35 -7.37 5.46
C LYS A 10 15.05 -8.02 4.97
N TYR A 11 14.21 -8.47 5.90
CA TYR A 11 12.90 -9.03 5.60
C TYR A 11 11.96 -7.94 5.07
N SER A 12 11.94 -6.76 5.70
CA SER A 12 11.16 -5.62 5.23
C SER A 12 11.49 -5.25 3.78
N LEU A 13 12.78 -5.19 3.43
CA LEU A 13 13.21 -4.92 2.07
C LEU A 13 12.76 -6.02 1.10
N ASN A 14 13.10 -7.28 1.38
CA ASN A 14 12.79 -8.38 0.47
C ASN A 14 11.29 -8.55 0.22
N PHE A 15 10.47 -8.56 1.28
CA PHE A 15 9.03 -8.70 1.15
C PHE A 15 8.36 -7.43 0.63
N GLY A 16 8.94 -6.25 0.89
CA GLY A 16 8.51 -5.00 0.29
C GLY A 16 8.74 -4.95 -1.22
N LEU A 17 9.87 -5.46 -1.70
CA LEU A 17 10.13 -5.61 -3.14
C LEU A 17 9.14 -6.59 -3.78
N ILE A 18 8.89 -7.73 -3.13
CA ILE A 18 7.90 -8.72 -3.62
C ILE A 18 6.51 -8.08 -3.70
N LEU A 19 6.06 -7.43 -2.62
CA LEU A 19 4.77 -6.75 -2.60
C LEU A 19 4.69 -5.68 -3.69
N GLY A 20 5.71 -4.83 -3.80
CA GLY A 20 5.76 -3.77 -4.82
C GLY A 20 5.67 -4.32 -6.25
N VAL A 21 6.43 -5.38 -6.57
CA VAL A 21 6.39 -6.01 -7.89
C VAL A 21 5.02 -6.63 -8.18
N ILE A 22 4.43 -7.38 -7.23
CA ILE A 22 3.11 -7.97 -7.41
C ILE A 22 2.06 -6.87 -7.63
N SER A 23 2.11 -5.80 -6.84
CA SER A 23 1.19 -4.66 -6.97
C SER A 23 1.34 -3.96 -8.32
N VAL A 24 2.56 -3.79 -8.83
CA VAL A 24 2.79 -3.20 -10.16
C VAL A 24 2.28 -4.11 -11.28
N VAL A 25 2.51 -5.42 -11.19
CA VAL A 25 1.96 -6.38 -12.16
C VAL A 25 0.44 -6.31 -12.19
N PHE A 26 -0.20 -6.27 -11.02
CA PHE A 26 -1.65 -6.09 -10.94
C PHE A 26 -2.12 -4.75 -11.52
N ALA A 27 -1.39 -3.67 -11.26
CA ALA A 27 -1.74 -2.35 -11.80
C ALA A 27 -1.56 -2.27 -13.33
N ILE A 28 -0.55 -2.93 -13.89
CA ILE A 28 -0.35 -3.06 -15.35
C ILE A 28 -1.49 -3.87 -15.97
N MET A 29 -1.93 -4.94 -15.29
CA MET A 29 -3.09 -5.72 -15.72
C MET A 29 -4.34 -4.85 -15.78
N LEU A 30 -4.63 -4.07 -14.73
CA LEU A 30 -5.77 -3.14 -14.71
C LEU A 30 -5.68 -2.12 -15.84
N TYR A 31 -4.51 -1.53 -16.05
CA TYR A 31 -4.29 -0.58 -17.15
C TYR A 31 -4.54 -1.23 -18.52
N SER A 32 -4.03 -2.44 -18.75
CA SER A 32 -4.21 -3.18 -20.01
C SER A 32 -5.67 -3.55 -20.30
N MET A 33 -6.53 -3.49 -19.28
CA MET A 33 -7.97 -3.75 -19.37
C MET A 33 -8.80 -2.46 -19.33
N ASP A 34 -8.16 -1.27 -19.42
CA ASP A 34 -8.79 0.05 -19.21
C ASP A 34 -9.51 0.21 -17.85
N ALA A 35 -9.15 -0.63 -16.88
CA ALA A 35 -9.76 -0.69 -15.56
C ALA A 35 -8.97 0.11 -14.50
N HIS A 36 -7.83 0.72 -14.84
CA HIS A 36 -6.97 1.47 -13.89
C HIS A 36 -7.62 2.72 -13.30
N THR A 37 -8.66 3.26 -13.93
CA THR A 37 -9.46 4.38 -13.41
C THR A 37 -10.82 3.95 -12.86
N SER A 38 -11.13 2.65 -12.96
CA SER A 38 -12.45 2.13 -12.54
C SER A 38 -12.64 2.23 -11.04
N GLN A 39 -13.87 2.53 -10.62
CA GLN A 39 -14.28 2.59 -9.21
C GLN A 39 -14.82 1.24 -8.70
N ASP A 40 -14.51 0.14 -9.39
CA ASP A 40 -14.95 -1.18 -8.99
C ASP A 40 -14.32 -1.56 -7.61
N PRO A 41 -15.13 -1.84 -6.58
CA PRO A 41 -14.63 -2.21 -5.27
C PRO A 41 -13.72 -3.45 -5.27
N SER A 42 -13.89 -4.35 -6.24
CA SER A 42 -13.08 -5.57 -6.35
C SER A 42 -11.59 -5.27 -6.54
N ASN A 43 -11.22 -4.21 -7.27
CA ASN A 43 -9.83 -3.80 -7.45
C ASN A 43 -9.17 -3.44 -6.11
N THR A 44 -9.89 -2.70 -5.28
CA THR A 44 -9.45 -2.33 -3.93
C THR A 44 -9.34 -3.57 -3.04
N VAL A 45 -10.33 -4.46 -3.07
CA VAL A 45 -10.33 -5.69 -2.26
C VAL A 45 -9.13 -6.58 -2.63
N ILE A 46 -8.89 -6.80 -3.93
CA ILE A 46 -7.76 -7.61 -4.40
C ILE A 46 -6.43 -6.99 -3.95
N SER A 47 -6.27 -5.67 -4.11
CA SER A 47 -5.06 -4.95 -3.66
C SER A 47 -4.81 -5.10 -2.16
N VAL A 48 -5.87 -5.00 -1.34
CA VAL A 48 -5.78 -5.18 0.11
C VAL A 48 -5.41 -6.63 0.45
N VAL A 49 -6.00 -7.62 -0.21
CA VAL A 49 -5.68 -9.05 0.01
C VAL A 49 -4.21 -9.33 -0.32
N ILE A 50 -3.71 -8.79 -1.43
CA ILE A 50 -2.29 -8.90 -1.81
C ILE A 50 -1.40 -8.28 -0.71
N MET A 51 -1.71 -7.06 -0.28
CA MET A 51 -0.94 -6.35 0.75
C MET A 51 -0.92 -7.10 2.08
N VAL A 52 -2.08 -7.50 2.59
CA VAL A 52 -2.21 -8.27 3.83
C VAL A 52 -1.47 -9.60 3.70
N GLY A 53 -1.70 -10.33 2.61
CA GLY A 53 -1.09 -11.63 2.36
C GLY A 53 0.44 -11.58 2.40
N VAL A 54 1.05 -10.64 1.66
CA VAL A 54 2.51 -10.52 1.60
C VAL A 54 3.10 -10.01 2.92
N ILE A 55 2.46 -9.04 3.59
CA ILE A 55 2.95 -8.56 4.89
C ILE A 55 2.92 -9.68 5.94
N ILE A 56 1.80 -10.39 6.05
CA ILE A 56 1.68 -11.51 7.00
C ILE A 56 2.68 -12.62 6.64
N TRP A 57 2.87 -12.90 5.35
CA TRP A 57 3.89 -13.86 4.90
C TRP A 57 5.31 -13.42 5.29
N GLY A 58 5.63 -12.13 5.19
CA GLY A 58 6.90 -11.57 5.65
C GLY A 58 7.10 -11.71 7.15
N ILE A 59 6.06 -11.44 7.94
CA ILE A 59 6.07 -11.62 9.41
C ILE A 59 6.28 -13.08 9.79
N ILE A 60 5.54 -14.01 9.17
CA ILE A 60 5.69 -15.46 9.40
C ILE A 60 7.10 -15.91 9.03
N SER A 61 7.64 -15.42 7.91
CA SER A 61 8.98 -15.79 7.44
C SER A 61 10.07 -15.29 8.39
N TYR A 62 9.96 -14.05 8.88
CA TYR A 62 10.85 -13.54 9.93
C TYR A 62 10.76 -14.39 11.20
N ARG A 63 9.54 -14.65 11.67
CA ARG A 63 9.30 -15.46 12.88
C ARG A 63 9.93 -16.85 12.76
N LYS A 64 9.79 -17.51 11.61
CA LYS A 64 10.40 -18.83 11.36
C LYS A 64 11.93 -18.76 11.43
N ALA A 65 12.53 -17.72 10.85
CA ALA A 65 13.98 -17.51 10.92
C ALA A 65 14.46 -17.08 12.31
N ASN A 66 13.59 -16.51 13.14
CA ASN A 66 13.85 -16.15 14.52
C ASN A 66 13.40 -17.25 15.50
N GLU A 67 13.54 -18.53 15.10
CA GLU A 67 13.26 -19.71 15.93
C GLU A 67 11.83 -19.78 16.47
N GLY A 68 10.88 -19.18 15.76
CA GLY A 68 9.47 -19.12 16.14
C GLY A 68 9.13 -17.96 17.08
N PHE A 69 10.10 -17.11 17.42
CA PHE A 69 9.91 -15.94 18.26
C PHE A 69 9.60 -14.68 17.46
N LEU A 70 8.71 -13.85 18.03
CA LEU A 70 8.28 -12.60 17.44
C LEU A 70 7.76 -11.70 18.56
N THR A 71 8.40 -10.54 18.71
CA THR A 71 7.89 -9.45 19.53
C THR A 71 6.94 -8.56 18.73
N LEU A 72 6.08 -7.82 19.43
CA LEU A 72 5.16 -6.88 18.78
C LEU A 72 5.92 -5.76 18.05
N GLY A 73 7.02 -5.28 18.62
CA GLY A 73 7.86 -4.25 17.99
C GLY A 73 8.49 -4.72 16.68
N GLU A 74 8.91 -5.99 16.59
CA GLU A 74 9.41 -6.57 15.33
C GLU A 74 8.31 -6.70 14.28
N ALA A 75 7.12 -7.15 14.67
CA ALA A 75 5.98 -7.25 13.75
C ALA A 75 5.56 -5.88 13.19
N LEU A 76 5.52 -4.84 14.02
CA LEU A 76 5.27 -3.45 13.60
C LEU A 76 6.34 -2.94 12.62
N LYS A 77 7.62 -3.16 12.94
CA LYS A 77 8.74 -2.77 12.06
C LYS A 77 8.68 -3.49 10.71
N LEU A 78 8.32 -4.77 10.71
CA LEU A 78 8.14 -5.56 9.48
C LEU A 78 6.97 -5.00 8.67
N GLY A 79 5.79 -4.85 9.27
CA GLY A 79 4.61 -4.32 8.59
C GLY A 79 4.84 -2.94 7.96
N ALA A 80 5.36 -1.99 8.75
CA ALA A 80 5.70 -0.66 8.26
C ALA A 80 6.79 -0.70 7.18
N GLY A 81 7.88 -1.44 7.42
CA GLY A 81 9.02 -1.49 6.49
C GLY A 81 8.67 -2.11 5.15
N ILE A 82 7.88 -3.20 5.14
CA ILE A 82 7.37 -3.82 3.90
C ILE A 82 6.50 -2.81 3.15
N ALA A 83 5.57 -2.15 3.84
CA ALA A 83 4.64 -1.21 3.23
C ALA A 83 5.32 0.06 2.68
N VAL A 84 6.37 0.58 3.34
CA VAL A 84 7.17 1.70 2.82
C VAL A 84 7.82 1.33 1.49
N VAL A 85 8.52 0.20 1.45
CA VAL A 85 9.26 -0.21 0.24
C VAL A 85 8.29 -0.46 -0.92
N ALA A 86 7.19 -1.17 -0.65
CA ALA A 86 6.14 -1.39 -1.65
C ALA A 86 5.47 -0.08 -2.09
N GLY A 87 5.22 0.84 -1.14
CA GLY A 87 4.62 2.14 -1.42
C GLY A 87 5.49 3.02 -2.30
N ILE A 88 6.81 3.02 -2.11
CA ILE A 88 7.77 3.73 -2.98
C ILE A 88 7.67 3.19 -4.41
N ILE A 89 7.66 1.86 -4.58
CA ILE A 89 7.50 1.23 -5.90
C ILE A 89 6.14 1.61 -6.52
N GLY A 90 5.07 1.59 -5.73
CA GLY A 90 3.74 1.99 -6.16
C GLY A 90 3.71 3.45 -6.65
N VAL A 91 4.32 4.38 -5.91
CA VAL A 91 4.41 5.79 -6.33
C VAL A 91 5.20 5.94 -7.62
N LEU A 92 6.33 5.24 -7.77
CA LEU A 92 7.11 5.28 -9.01
C LEU A 92 6.28 4.80 -10.21
N TYR A 93 5.48 3.74 -10.01
CA TYR A 93 4.55 3.28 -11.04
C TYR A 93 3.44 4.30 -11.31
N THR A 94 2.84 4.91 -10.29
CA THR A 94 1.81 5.95 -10.49
C THR A 94 2.36 7.15 -11.26
N ILE A 95 3.61 7.55 -11.00
CA ILE A 95 4.28 8.61 -11.78
C ILE A 95 4.42 8.18 -13.24
N LEU A 96 4.90 6.95 -13.50
CA LEU A 96 5.02 6.41 -14.85
C LEU A 96 3.65 6.35 -15.56
N LEU A 97 2.62 5.86 -14.86
CA LEU A 97 1.25 5.78 -15.36
C LEU A 97 0.72 7.16 -15.75
N ALA A 98 0.77 8.12 -14.82
CA ALA A 98 0.14 9.43 -15.00
C ALA A 98 0.88 10.36 -15.97
N ASN A 99 2.17 10.13 -16.23
CA ASN A 99 2.97 11.02 -17.08
C ASN A 99 3.36 10.41 -18.42
N VAL A 100 3.33 9.08 -18.56
CA VAL A 100 3.80 8.38 -19.77
C VAL A 100 2.74 7.48 -20.37
N LEU A 101 2.11 6.61 -19.56
CA LEU A 101 1.18 5.60 -20.09
C LEU A 101 -0.23 6.17 -20.35
N ASP A 102 -0.72 7.03 -19.46
CA ASP A 102 -2.00 7.72 -19.57
C ASP A 102 -1.86 9.15 -19.06
N PRO A 103 -1.45 10.10 -19.93
CA PRO A 103 -1.32 11.52 -19.57
C PRO A 103 -2.63 12.17 -19.11
N GLU A 104 -3.78 11.58 -19.44
CA GLU A 104 -5.10 12.05 -19.00
C GLU A 104 -5.55 11.40 -17.69
N PHE A 105 -4.72 10.57 -17.05
CA PHE A 105 -5.08 9.83 -15.85
C PHE A 105 -5.62 10.75 -14.74
N ALA A 106 -4.95 11.87 -14.46
CA ALA A 106 -5.38 12.82 -13.44
C ALA A 106 -6.74 13.45 -13.76
N VAL A 107 -7.02 13.72 -15.04
CA VAL A 107 -8.30 14.25 -15.52
C VAL A 107 -9.41 13.22 -15.31
N LYS A 108 -9.21 11.98 -15.76
CA LYS A 108 -10.17 10.87 -15.59
C LYS A 108 -10.49 10.62 -14.11
N ILE A 109 -9.49 10.68 -13.25
CA ILE A 109 -9.68 10.55 -11.79
C ILE A 109 -10.48 11.73 -11.22
N ALA A 110 -10.26 12.95 -11.70
CA ALA A 110 -11.01 14.12 -11.29
C ALA A 110 -12.48 14.06 -11.75
N GLU A 111 -12.73 13.63 -12.98
CA GLU A 111 -14.07 13.42 -13.54
C GLU A 111 -14.85 12.36 -12.75
N ASN A 112 -14.23 11.21 -12.47
CA ASN A 112 -14.86 10.13 -11.70
C ASN A 112 -15.19 10.57 -10.26
N GLN A 113 -14.32 11.36 -9.61
CA GLN A 113 -14.60 11.91 -8.29
C GLN A 113 -15.73 12.95 -8.32
N LYS A 114 -15.73 13.83 -9.32
CA LYS A 114 -16.78 14.84 -9.49
C LYS A 114 -18.14 14.18 -9.70
N ALA A 115 -18.24 13.21 -10.61
CA ALA A 115 -19.47 12.46 -10.88
C ALA A 115 -19.99 11.72 -9.63
N ALA A 116 -19.09 11.09 -8.87
CA ALA A 116 -19.46 10.44 -7.61
C ALA A 116 -19.96 11.44 -6.56
N GLY A 117 -19.33 12.62 -6.48
CA GLY A 117 -19.75 13.71 -5.58
C GLY A 117 -21.10 14.32 -5.96
N GLU A 118 -21.36 14.52 -7.26
CA GLU A 118 -22.66 14.94 -7.79
C GLU A 118 -23.76 13.92 -7.42
N ALA A 119 -23.48 12.63 -7.63
CA ALA A 119 -24.42 11.56 -7.29
C ALA A 119 -24.70 11.47 -5.78
N ALA A 120 -23.72 11.76 -4.93
CA ALA A 120 -23.89 11.78 -3.48
C ALA A 120 -24.71 12.99 -3.00
N GLY A 121 -24.71 14.11 -3.73
CA GLY A 121 -25.51 15.30 -3.40
C GLY A 121 -25.09 16.04 -2.12
N VAL A 122 -23.88 15.77 -1.60
CA VAL A 122 -23.38 16.30 -0.33
C VAL A 122 -22.50 17.55 -0.47
N MET A 123 -22.16 17.93 -1.70
CA MET A 123 -21.27 19.05 -2.02
C MET A 123 -21.95 20.01 -3.01
N SER A 124 -21.66 21.31 -2.89
CA SER A 124 -22.09 22.29 -3.90
C SER A 124 -21.32 22.13 -5.22
N THR A 125 -21.88 22.63 -6.32
CA THR A 125 -21.21 22.64 -7.63
C THR A 125 -19.85 23.32 -7.58
N GLU A 126 -19.73 24.40 -6.80
CA GLU A 126 -18.48 25.16 -6.63
C GLU A 126 -17.42 24.33 -5.89
N GLN A 127 -17.82 23.60 -4.84
CA GLN A 127 -16.92 22.70 -4.10
C GLN A 127 -16.43 21.54 -4.98
N LEU A 128 -17.32 20.96 -5.77
CA LEU A 128 -16.98 19.89 -6.71
C LEU A 128 -16.02 20.38 -7.81
N GLN A 129 -16.23 21.59 -8.32
CA GLN A 129 -15.32 22.18 -9.30
C GLN A 129 -13.94 22.48 -8.68
N GLN A 130 -13.91 23.00 -7.45
CA GLN A 130 -12.65 23.23 -6.74
C GLN A 130 -11.87 21.91 -6.50
N GLN A 131 -12.55 20.82 -6.14
CA GLN A 131 -11.93 19.51 -5.97
C GLN A 131 -11.40 18.96 -7.31
N TYR A 132 -12.14 19.15 -8.40
CA TYR A 132 -11.71 18.80 -9.74
C TYR A 132 -10.42 19.53 -10.13
N ASP A 133 -10.43 20.86 -10.04
CA ASP A 133 -9.28 21.70 -10.40
C ASP A 133 -8.08 21.38 -9.51
N GLY A 134 -8.32 21.10 -8.23
CA GLY A 134 -7.29 20.67 -7.29
C GLY A 134 -6.65 19.35 -7.68
N THR A 135 -7.47 18.37 -8.08
CA THR A 135 -6.98 17.05 -8.50
C THR A 135 -6.16 17.14 -9.77
N VAL A 136 -6.63 17.87 -10.78
CA VAL A 136 -5.93 18.01 -12.07
C VAL A 136 -4.61 18.76 -11.90
N ASN A 137 -4.62 19.91 -11.22
CA ASN A 137 -3.44 20.78 -11.12
C ASN A 137 -2.42 20.29 -10.09
N TYR A 138 -2.86 19.56 -9.06
CA TYR A 138 -2.01 19.14 -7.94
C TYR A 138 -2.02 17.63 -7.70
N PHE A 139 -2.21 16.83 -8.76
CA PHE A 139 -2.23 15.36 -8.66
C PHE A 139 -1.00 14.78 -7.95
N TRP A 140 0.16 15.43 -8.08
CA TRP A 140 1.41 15.03 -7.41
C TRP A 140 1.32 14.99 -5.88
N ILE A 141 0.36 15.71 -5.26
CA ILE A 141 0.09 15.62 -3.82
C ILE A 141 -0.37 14.21 -3.41
N SER A 142 -0.95 13.45 -4.35
CA SER A 142 -1.34 12.06 -4.09
C SER A 142 -0.14 11.17 -3.73
N TYR A 143 1.07 11.46 -4.23
CA TYR A 143 2.24 10.61 -4.02
C TYR A 143 2.65 10.48 -2.55
N PRO A 144 2.90 11.58 -1.80
CA PRO A 144 3.17 11.48 -0.37
C PRO A 144 1.96 10.93 0.42
N ILE A 145 0.73 11.22 -0.01
CA ILE A 145 -0.49 10.70 0.63
C ILE A 145 -0.54 9.16 0.53
N ILE A 146 -0.27 8.60 -0.66
CA ILE A 146 -0.19 7.15 -0.88
C ILE A 146 0.82 6.51 0.06
N LEU A 147 2.00 7.12 0.24
CA LEU A 147 3.03 6.61 1.16
C LEU A 147 2.54 6.61 2.62
N ILE A 148 1.92 7.71 3.06
CA ILE A 148 1.38 7.81 4.43
C ILE A 148 0.34 6.73 4.69
N PHE A 149 -0.63 6.57 3.78
CA PHE A 149 -1.67 5.54 3.92
C PHE A 149 -1.10 4.12 3.89
N ASN A 150 -0.12 3.85 3.02
CA ASN A 150 0.55 2.56 2.99
C ASN A 150 1.28 2.26 4.31
N ILE A 151 1.99 3.24 4.88
CA ILE A 151 2.66 3.09 6.18
C ILE A 151 1.66 2.78 7.28
N ILE A 152 0.55 3.54 7.34
CA ILE A 152 -0.50 3.32 8.33
C ILE A 152 -1.12 1.93 8.17
N ALA A 153 -1.46 1.53 6.95
CA ALA A 153 -1.98 0.20 6.67
C ALA A 153 -0.98 -0.90 7.07
N GLY A 154 0.30 -0.73 6.74
CA GLY A 154 1.37 -1.64 7.12
C GLY A 154 1.54 -1.76 8.64
N LEU A 155 1.43 -0.65 9.38
CA LEU A 155 1.44 -0.65 10.84
C LEU A 155 0.23 -1.38 11.41
N VAL A 156 -0.97 -1.16 10.88
CA VAL A 156 -2.20 -1.85 11.32
C VAL A 156 -2.09 -3.36 11.05
N ILE A 157 -1.64 -3.76 9.87
CA ILE A 157 -1.46 -5.17 9.52
C ILE A 157 -0.35 -5.80 10.36
N GLY A 158 0.74 -5.08 10.58
CA GLY A 158 1.83 -5.50 11.47
C GLY A 158 1.39 -5.67 12.91
N LEU A 159 0.51 -4.79 13.41
CA LEU A 159 -0.09 -4.90 14.73
C LEU A 159 -0.96 -6.16 14.83
N ILE A 160 -1.89 -6.35 13.88
CA ILE A 160 -2.78 -7.51 13.86
C ILE A 160 -1.98 -8.81 13.75
N GLY A 161 -1.06 -8.89 12.79
CA GLY A 161 -0.19 -10.06 12.60
C GLY A 161 0.69 -10.32 13.82
N GLY A 162 1.21 -9.26 14.45
CA GLY A 162 1.96 -9.33 15.69
C GLY A 162 1.12 -9.88 16.84
N LEU A 163 -0.10 -9.38 17.06
CA LEU A 163 -0.98 -9.84 18.13
C LEU A 163 -1.37 -11.33 17.96
N ILE A 164 -1.57 -11.78 16.72
CA ILE A 164 -1.93 -13.18 16.43
C ILE A 164 -0.71 -14.12 16.59
N LEU A 165 0.48 -13.69 16.15
CA LEU A 165 1.65 -14.56 16.01
C LEU A 165 2.71 -14.37 17.11
N LYS A 166 2.49 -13.44 18.05
CA LYS A 166 3.45 -13.10 19.12
C LYS A 166 3.89 -14.34 19.88
N LYS A 167 5.21 -14.47 20.06
CA LYS A 167 5.82 -15.43 20.98
C LYS A 167 7.15 -14.86 21.46
N GLU A 168 7.23 -14.55 22.75
CA GLU A 168 8.44 -13.98 23.35
C GLU A 168 9.44 -15.07 23.73
N LYS A 169 10.74 -14.73 23.70
CA LYS A 169 11.79 -15.63 24.19
C LYS A 169 11.65 -15.74 25.72
N PRO A 170 11.74 -16.95 26.31
CA PRO A 170 11.76 -17.09 27.75
C PRO A 170 12.99 -16.36 28.32
N ASN A 171 12.78 -15.53 29.34
CA ASN A 171 13.89 -14.96 30.11
C ASN A 171 14.36 -16.02 31.11
N TYR A 172 15.47 -16.71 30.83
CA TYR A 172 16.20 -17.55 31.79
C TYR A 172 17.57 -16.94 32.06
#